data_AF-A0A067S4W8-F1
#
_entry.id   AF-A0A067S4W8-F1
#
_cell.length_a   1.000
_cell.length_b   1.000
_cell.length_c   1.000
_cell.angle_alpha   90.00
_cell.angle_beta   90.00
_cell.angle_gamma   90.00
#
_symmetry.space_group_name_H-M   'P 1'
#
loop_
_entity.id
_entity.type
_entity.pdbx_description
1 polymer ?
#
loop_
_entity_poly.entity_id
_entity_poly.type
_entity_poly.pdbx_seq_one_letter_code
_entity_poly.pdbx_strand_id
1 'polypeptide(L)'
;MLDPAPPTQNSRDLGPPRASALIYKAKALRIGRVQDYLALVGESCIPGLTVAEVEELEAIGQLQLKRFNDTGVVHNIQPDIRQFCIEFAEFLPESGYTSKEMALAMHWKPPGYYTCRFHKSPMPDKPTFFDGNGTLGGVSFRPSGFGLSDKPMIDDHMQCGCSIEDVLLEFFLFKTRRARSKNPMYRNHLHGMGRTVITPRIRAFICQGFRDDTGLTIQDIYDQEPIKEGIQDRLDVLKAIKLLARVQKRRSDVELSEEEEEASISD
;
A
#
# COMPACT_ATOMS: atom_id res chain seq x y z
N MET A 1 -32.97 18.82 -11.32
CA MET A 1 -31.86 17.88 -11.14
C MET A 1 -32.16 17.10 -9.87
N LEU A 2 -32.53 15.82 -10.00
CA LEU A 2 -32.87 14.96 -8.88
C LEU A 2 -31.58 14.26 -8.45
N ASP A 3 -31.19 14.45 -7.19
CA ASP A 3 -30.08 13.70 -6.59
C ASP A 3 -30.37 12.20 -6.65
N PRO A 4 -29.44 11.37 -7.15
CA PRO A 4 -29.63 9.93 -7.16
C PRO A 4 -29.60 9.43 -5.71
N ALA A 5 -30.67 8.75 -5.30
CA ALA A 5 -30.75 8.11 -4.00
C ALA A 5 -29.56 7.14 -3.79
N PRO A 6 -28.97 7.10 -2.58
CA PRO A 6 -27.87 6.19 -2.29
C PRO A 6 -28.35 4.75 -2.45
N PRO A 7 -27.55 3.85 -3.07
CA PRO A 7 -27.92 2.46 -3.24
C PRO A 7 -28.11 1.83 -1.86
N THR A 8 -29.30 1.27 -1.64
CA THR A 8 -29.65 0.52 -0.44
C THR A 8 -28.69 -0.64 -0.25
N GLN A 9 -27.84 -0.53 0.77
CA GLN A 9 -27.01 -1.62 1.28
C GLN A 9 -27.94 -2.72 1.82
N ASN A 10 -28.23 -3.79 1.05
CA ASN A 10 -28.72 -5.06 1.63
C ASN A 10 -28.76 -6.26 0.67
N SER A 11 -27.79 -6.38 -0.24
CA SER A 11 -27.41 -7.69 -0.75
C SER A 11 -25.90 -7.84 -0.58
N ARG A 12 -25.48 -8.32 0.59
CA ARG A 12 -24.18 -8.98 0.67
C ARG A 12 -24.33 -10.23 -0.16
N ASP A 13 -23.98 -10.12 -1.44
CA ASP A 13 -23.71 -11.26 -2.30
C ASP A 13 -22.47 -11.92 -1.67
N LEU A 14 -22.73 -12.74 -0.65
CA LEU A 14 -21.76 -13.66 -0.10
C LEU A 14 -21.34 -14.45 -1.32
N GLY A 15 -20.08 -14.28 -1.73
CA GLY A 15 -19.54 -14.99 -2.88
C GLY A 15 -19.81 -16.50 -2.75
N PRO A 16 -19.51 -17.28 -3.79
CA PRO A 16 -19.85 -18.71 -3.84
C PRO A 16 -19.63 -19.35 -2.46
N PRO A 17 -20.59 -20.11 -1.88
CA PRO A 17 -20.62 -20.51 -0.46
C PRO A 17 -19.28 -20.99 0.12
N ARG A 18 -18.47 -21.55 -0.76
CA ARG A 18 -17.10 -21.97 -0.55
C ARG A 18 -16.12 -20.85 -0.15
N ALA A 19 -16.13 -19.68 -0.79
CA ALA A 19 -15.29 -18.54 -0.43
C ALA A 19 -15.53 -18.10 1.02
N SER A 20 -16.82 -18.00 1.41
CA SER A 20 -17.20 -17.65 2.78
C SER A 20 -16.73 -18.69 3.79
N ALA A 21 -16.79 -19.98 3.45
CA ALA A 21 -16.27 -21.05 4.31
C ALA A 21 -14.74 -20.96 4.51
N LEU A 22 -13.96 -20.69 3.45
CA LEU A 22 -12.51 -20.50 3.54
C LEU A 22 -12.15 -19.28 4.39
N ILE A 23 -12.83 -18.15 4.18
CA ILE A 23 -12.64 -16.93 4.96
C ILE A 23 -12.96 -17.19 6.44
N TYR A 24 -14.05 -17.89 6.73
CA TYR A 24 -14.42 -18.25 8.10
C TYR A 24 -13.35 -19.13 8.76
N LYS A 25 -12.86 -20.15 8.04
CA LYS A 25 -11.78 -21.05 8.50
C LYS A 25 -10.51 -20.27 8.87
N ALA A 26 -10.06 -19.36 7.99
CA ALA A 26 -8.90 -18.51 8.23
C ALA A 26 -9.07 -17.59 9.46
N LYS A 27 -10.27 -17.03 9.64
CA LYS A 27 -10.58 -16.15 10.78
C LYS A 27 -10.65 -16.88 12.12
N ALA A 28 -11.22 -18.08 12.15
CA ALA A 28 -11.37 -18.86 13.38
C ALA A 28 -10.02 -19.11 14.07
N LEU A 29 -8.95 -19.30 13.28
CA LEU A 29 -7.61 -19.56 13.80
C LEU A 29 -6.85 -18.29 14.24
N ARG A 30 -7.27 -17.10 13.81
CA ARG A 30 -6.70 -15.82 14.30
C ARG A 30 -7.08 -15.49 15.74
N ILE A 31 -8.14 -16.11 16.27
CA ILE A 31 -8.67 -15.84 17.62
C ILE A 31 -7.90 -16.62 18.69
N GLY A 32 -7.14 -17.66 18.31
CA GLY A 32 -6.19 -18.33 19.21
C GLY A 32 -4.86 -17.57 19.27
N ARG A 33 -4.25 -17.46 20.45
CA ARG A 33 -2.89 -16.89 20.67
C ARG A 33 -1.76 -17.75 20.06
N VAL A 34 -1.98 -18.35 18.89
CA VAL A 34 -0.98 -19.14 18.16
C VAL A 34 -0.38 -18.21 17.10
N GLN A 35 0.29 -17.15 17.58
CA GLN A 35 0.82 -16.07 16.72
C GLN A 35 2.27 -16.30 16.26
N ASP A 36 2.95 -17.31 16.81
CA ASP A 36 4.38 -17.54 16.58
C ASP A 36 4.71 -18.71 15.63
N TYR A 37 3.71 -19.33 14.99
CA TYR A 37 3.99 -20.36 13.99
C TYR A 37 4.36 -19.73 12.64
N LEU A 38 5.64 -19.38 12.55
CA LEU A 38 6.35 -19.30 11.27
C LEU A 38 6.80 -20.71 10.87
N ALA A 39 6.45 -21.10 9.65
CA ALA A 39 7.15 -22.09 8.84
C ALA A 39 7.12 -23.55 9.34
N LEU A 40 5.93 -24.12 9.56
CA LEU A 40 5.77 -25.55 9.28
C LEU A 40 5.66 -25.73 7.77
N VAL A 41 6.63 -26.45 7.20
CA VAL A 41 6.67 -26.85 5.80
C VAL A 41 5.32 -27.48 5.42
N GLY A 42 4.57 -26.83 4.53
CA GLY A 42 3.25 -27.29 4.07
C GLY A 42 2.07 -26.37 4.40
N GLU A 43 2.26 -25.34 5.23
CA GLU A 43 1.22 -24.34 5.50
C GLU A 43 1.26 -23.18 4.49
N SER A 44 0.08 -22.67 4.10
CA SER A 44 -0.06 -21.57 3.13
C SER A 44 0.31 -20.20 3.72
N CYS A 45 0.32 -19.14 2.90
CA CYS A 45 0.57 -17.78 3.37
C CYS A 45 -0.53 -17.23 4.31
N ILE A 46 -1.71 -17.85 4.34
CA ILE A 46 -2.83 -17.49 5.21
C ILE A 46 -2.98 -18.58 6.28
N PRO A 47 -2.69 -18.27 7.57
CA PRO A 47 -2.78 -19.24 8.63
C PRO A 47 -4.16 -19.92 8.69
N GLY A 48 -4.14 -21.25 8.75
CA GLY A 48 -5.35 -22.06 8.80
C GLY A 48 -5.89 -22.54 7.47
N LEU A 49 -5.30 -22.10 6.36
CA LEU A 49 -5.62 -22.61 5.02
C LEU A 49 -4.49 -23.49 4.50
N THR A 50 -4.84 -24.51 3.73
CA THR A 50 -3.88 -25.27 2.92
C THR A 50 -3.48 -24.47 1.68
N VAL A 51 -2.42 -24.89 0.99
CA VAL A 51 -2.00 -24.24 -0.27
C VAL A 51 -3.13 -24.24 -1.31
N ALA A 52 -3.77 -25.38 -1.53
CA ALA A 52 -4.89 -25.51 -2.48
C ALA A 52 -6.09 -24.62 -2.09
N GLU A 53 -6.37 -24.46 -0.79
CA GLU A 53 -7.41 -23.55 -0.32
C GLU A 53 -7.06 -22.07 -0.55
N VAL A 54 -5.77 -21.70 -0.44
CA VAL A 54 -5.31 -20.36 -0.80
C VAL A 54 -5.38 -20.13 -2.29
N GLU A 55 -4.96 -21.08 -3.13
CA GLU A 55 -5.07 -20.98 -4.59
C GLU A 55 -6.54 -20.82 -5.02
N GLU A 56 -7.45 -21.57 -4.40
CA GLU A 56 -8.90 -21.43 -4.61
C GLU A 56 -9.38 -20.01 -4.23
N LEU A 57 -8.93 -19.49 -3.09
CA LEU A 57 -9.28 -18.16 -2.62
C LEU A 57 -8.66 -17.05 -3.51
N GLU A 58 -7.45 -17.25 -4.01
CA GLU A 58 -6.77 -16.37 -4.95
C GLU A 58 -7.52 -16.30 -6.28
N ALA A 59 -7.95 -17.43 -6.84
CA ALA A 59 -8.75 -17.44 -8.07
C ALA A 59 -10.05 -16.64 -7.91
N ILE A 60 -10.71 -16.76 -6.76
CA ILE A 60 -11.91 -15.97 -6.42
C ILE A 60 -11.55 -14.48 -6.28
N GLY A 61 -10.46 -14.17 -5.60
CA GLY A 61 -9.96 -12.82 -5.42
C GLY A 61 -9.59 -12.14 -6.73
N GLN A 62 -8.89 -12.83 -7.62
CA GLN A 62 -8.53 -12.38 -8.97
C GLN A 62 -9.76 -12.00 -9.80
N LEU A 63 -10.82 -12.80 -9.75
CA LEU A 63 -12.08 -12.48 -10.41
C LEU A 63 -12.71 -11.18 -9.86
N GLN A 64 -12.64 -10.97 -8.54
CA GLN A 64 -13.11 -9.74 -7.91
C GLN A 64 -12.25 -8.53 -8.28
N LEU A 65 -10.92 -8.68 -8.32
CA LEU A 65 -10.01 -7.62 -8.75
C LEU A 65 -10.27 -7.25 -10.22
N LYS A 66 -10.48 -8.25 -11.08
CA LYS A 66 -10.86 -8.02 -12.48
C LYS A 66 -12.17 -7.24 -12.59
N ARG A 67 -13.22 -7.67 -11.88
CA ARG A 67 -14.51 -6.94 -11.85
C ARG A 67 -14.36 -5.51 -11.35
N PHE A 68 -13.50 -5.27 -10.37
CA PHE A 68 -13.18 -3.91 -9.92
C PHE A 68 -12.49 -3.11 -11.02
N ASN A 69 -11.49 -3.66 -11.72
CA ASN A 69 -10.85 -2.97 -12.84
C ASN A 69 -11.85 -2.60 -13.95
N ASP A 70 -12.82 -3.50 -14.22
CA ASP A 70 -13.82 -3.28 -15.27
C ASP A 70 -14.87 -2.22 -14.88
N THR A 71 -15.10 -1.98 -13.58
CA THR A 71 -16.26 -1.19 -13.10
C THR A 71 -15.92 0.00 -12.20
N GLY A 72 -14.73 0.02 -11.59
CA GLY A 72 -14.34 0.96 -10.53
C GLY A 72 -15.09 0.78 -9.20
N VAL A 73 -16.00 -0.19 -9.07
CA VAL A 73 -16.86 -0.33 -7.89
C VAL A 73 -16.16 -1.14 -6.79
N VAL A 74 -15.69 -0.48 -5.74
CA VAL A 74 -14.96 -1.11 -4.61
C VAL A 74 -15.74 -2.25 -3.93
N HIS A 75 -17.07 -2.21 -3.97
CA HIS A 75 -17.93 -3.25 -3.40
C HIS A 75 -17.88 -4.58 -4.16
N ASN A 76 -17.34 -4.60 -5.39
CA ASN A 76 -17.09 -5.82 -6.14
C ASN A 76 -15.97 -6.66 -5.53
N ILE A 77 -15.19 -6.07 -4.62
CA ILE A 77 -14.19 -6.76 -3.81
C ILE A 77 -14.76 -6.98 -2.41
N GLN A 78 -14.70 -8.21 -1.92
CA GLN A 78 -15.13 -8.53 -0.57
C GLN A 78 -14.20 -7.88 0.46
N PRO A 79 -14.74 -7.37 1.59
CA PRO A 79 -13.93 -6.78 2.65
C PRO A 79 -12.80 -7.68 3.16
N ASP A 80 -13.04 -9.00 3.21
CA ASP A 80 -12.06 -9.96 3.72
C ASP A 80 -10.93 -10.23 2.73
N ILE A 81 -11.23 -10.25 1.43
CA ILE A 81 -10.19 -10.32 0.38
C ILE A 81 -9.28 -9.10 0.48
N ARG A 82 -9.86 -7.89 0.59
CA ARG A 82 -9.05 -6.67 0.82
C ARG A 82 -8.21 -6.77 2.08
N GLN A 83 -8.78 -7.26 3.18
CA GLN A 83 -8.07 -7.38 4.44
C GLN A 83 -6.89 -8.36 4.32
N PHE A 84 -7.08 -9.49 3.63
CA PHE A 84 -6.00 -10.45 3.37
C PHE A 84 -4.89 -9.84 2.49
N CYS A 85 -5.23 -9.05 1.46
CA CYS A 85 -4.23 -8.34 0.66
C CYS A 85 -3.35 -7.40 1.51
N ILE A 86 -3.92 -6.75 2.52
CA ILE A 86 -3.21 -5.85 3.45
C ILE A 86 -2.33 -6.61 4.44
N GLU A 87 -2.73 -7.83 4.81
CA GLU A 87 -2.09 -8.60 5.88
C GLU A 87 -1.02 -9.57 5.39
N PHE A 88 -1.20 -10.12 4.18
CA PHE A 88 -0.37 -11.16 3.61
C PHE A 88 0.26 -10.67 2.31
N ALA A 89 1.59 -10.57 2.31
CA ALA A 89 2.34 -10.02 1.19
C ALA A 89 2.18 -10.89 -0.07
N GLU A 90 2.09 -12.19 0.11
CA GLU A 90 2.00 -13.22 -0.92
C GLU A 90 0.62 -13.31 -1.55
N PHE A 91 -0.45 -12.97 -0.85
CA PHE A 91 -1.82 -13.16 -1.32
C PHE A 91 -2.26 -12.05 -2.29
N LEU A 92 -2.43 -12.35 -3.58
CA LEU A 92 -2.79 -11.37 -4.62
C LEU A 92 -1.80 -10.18 -4.71
N PRO A 93 -0.51 -10.41 -5.02
CA PRO A 93 0.52 -9.36 -5.12
C PRO A 93 0.17 -8.24 -6.11
N GLU A 94 -0.56 -8.57 -7.18
CA GLU A 94 -1.02 -7.65 -8.24
C GLU A 94 -1.82 -6.46 -7.70
N SER A 95 -2.53 -6.65 -6.59
CA SER A 95 -3.27 -5.57 -5.93
C SER A 95 -2.40 -4.38 -5.54
N GLY A 96 -1.07 -4.57 -5.39
CA GLY A 96 -0.12 -3.52 -5.04
C GLY A 96 0.50 -2.77 -6.23
N TYR A 97 0.37 -3.28 -7.46
CA TYR A 97 1.04 -2.70 -8.64
C TYR A 97 0.17 -2.55 -9.88
N THR A 98 -1.08 -3.04 -9.90
CA THR A 98 -1.94 -2.93 -11.10
C THR A 98 -2.36 -1.50 -11.41
N SER A 99 -2.81 -0.73 -10.41
CA SER A 99 -3.19 0.67 -10.57
C SER A 99 -3.28 1.37 -9.21
N LYS A 100 -3.32 2.70 -9.22
CA LYS A 100 -3.53 3.52 -8.02
C LYS A 100 -4.87 3.21 -7.36
N GLU A 101 -5.93 3.08 -8.16
CA GLU A 101 -7.29 2.81 -7.72
C GLU A 101 -7.41 1.42 -7.08
N MET A 102 -6.76 0.41 -7.67
CA MET A 102 -6.72 -0.95 -7.12
C MET A 102 -6.04 -0.97 -5.75
N ALA A 103 -4.87 -0.34 -5.64
CA ALA A 103 -4.13 -0.29 -4.39
C ALA A 103 -4.91 0.49 -3.33
N LEU A 104 -5.52 1.63 -3.67
CA LEU A 104 -6.42 2.39 -2.80
C LEU A 104 -7.63 1.56 -2.36
N ALA A 105 -8.22 0.77 -3.26
CA ALA A 105 -9.36 -0.07 -2.95
C ALA A 105 -9.05 -1.03 -1.81
N MET A 106 -7.86 -1.62 -1.71
CA MET A 106 -7.44 -2.49 -0.59
C MET A 106 -7.46 -1.76 0.76
N HIS A 107 -7.25 -0.45 0.76
CA HIS A 107 -7.26 0.39 1.95
C HIS A 107 -8.66 0.85 2.36
N TRP A 108 -9.66 0.69 1.51
CA TRP A 108 -11.04 1.10 1.76
C TRP A 108 -11.74 0.23 2.82
N LYS A 109 -12.58 0.85 3.65
CA LYS A 109 -13.42 0.21 4.66
C LYS A 109 -14.80 0.89 4.73
N PRO A 110 -15.90 0.11 4.89
CA PRO A 110 -17.22 0.69 5.09
C PRO A 110 -17.27 1.58 6.35
N PRO A 111 -17.97 2.73 6.32
CA PRO A 111 -18.89 3.17 5.26
C PRO A 111 -18.25 3.98 4.11
N GLY A 112 -16.91 4.10 4.03
CA GLY A 112 -16.31 4.94 3.00
C GLY A 112 -14.92 5.50 3.32
N TYR A 113 -14.22 4.96 4.32
CA TYR A 113 -12.94 5.52 4.77
C TYR A 113 -11.75 4.65 4.38
N TYR A 114 -10.65 5.30 4.05
CA TYR A 114 -9.38 4.65 3.77
C TYR A 114 -8.49 4.67 5.01
N THR A 115 -7.85 3.54 5.26
CA THR A 115 -6.91 3.39 6.37
C THR A 115 -5.67 2.63 5.90
N CYS A 116 -4.49 3.15 6.25
CA CYS A 116 -3.23 2.49 5.92
C CYS A 116 -3.07 1.17 6.70
N ARG A 117 -2.16 0.31 6.23
CA ARG A 117 -1.84 -0.99 6.85
C ARG A 117 -1.47 -0.85 8.33
N PHE A 118 -0.74 0.20 8.69
CA PHE A 118 -0.38 0.48 10.09
C PHE A 118 -1.59 0.70 11.00
N HIS A 119 -2.50 1.58 10.58
CA HIS A 119 -3.69 1.87 11.37
C HIS A 119 -4.71 0.72 11.36
N LYS A 120 -4.65 -0.21 10.39
CA LYS A 120 -5.46 -1.45 10.38
C LYS A 120 -4.90 -2.56 11.29
N SER A 121 -3.58 -2.68 11.43
CA SER A 121 -2.93 -3.78 12.17
C SER A 121 -3.25 -3.75 13.68
N PRO A 122 -3.45 -4.86 14.40
CA PRO A 122 -3.82 -4.85 15.83
C PRO A 122 -2.66 -4.50 16.80
N MET A 123 -1.59 -3.85 16.34
CA MET A 123 -0.41 -3.54 17.18
C MET A 123 -0.79 -2.73 18.44
N PRO A 124 -0.25 -3.09 19.63
CA PRO A 124 -0.64 -2.50 20.91
C PRO A 124 -0.26 -1.02 21.08
N ASP A 125 0.78 -0.54 20.39
CA ASP A 125 1.36 0.79 20.64
C ASP A 125 0.97 1.88 19.62
N LYS A 126 -0.20 1.79 18.98
CA LYS A 126 -0.68 2.89 18.10
C LYS A 126 -0.88 4.27 18.78
N PRO A 127 -1.35 4.38 20.03
CA PRO A 127 -1.75 5.67 20.58
C PRO A 127 -0.59 6.66 20.78
N THR A 128 0.65 6.20 20.82
CA THR A 128 1.85 7.04 21.00
C THR A 128 2.39 7.65 19.70
N PHE A 129 1.78 7.34 18.54
CA PHE A 129 2.22 7.86 17.23
C PHE A 129 1.29 8.93 16.63
N PHE A 130 0.31 9.43 17.40
CA PHE A 130 -0.50 10.57 16.98
C PHE A 130 0.14 11.86 17.49
N ASP A 131 0.73 12.63 16.58
CA ASP A 131 1.41 13.88 16.94
C ASP A 131 0.40 14.95 17.37
N GLY A 132 0.37 15.20 18.68
CA GLY A 132 0.03 16.52 19.21
C GLY A 132 1.28 17.38 19.20
N ASN A 133 1.31 18.41 18.36
CA ASN A 133 2.30 19.50 18.35
C ASN A 133 3.78 19.13 18.04
N GLY A 134 4.07 18.82 16.77
CA GLY A 134 5.23 19.45 16.11
C GLY A 134 6.62 18.90 16.38
N THR A 135 6.82 17.74 17.01
CA THR A 135 8.14 17.10 17.07
C THR A 135 8.28 16.08 15.93
N LEU A 136 8.67 16.58 14.74
CA LEU A 136 8.55 15.90 13.42
C LEU A 136 7.10 15.61 12.96
N GLY A 137 6.16 16.39 13.50
CA GLY A 137 4.71 16.16 13.45
C GLY A 137 3.99 16.66 12.21
N GLY A 138 4.32 16.09 11.05
CA GLY A 138 3.64 16.36 9.76
C GLY A 138 3.32 15.13 8.90
N VAL A 139 3.70 13.93 9.34
CA VAL A 139 3.65 12.71 8.49
C VAL A 139 2.31 11.96 8.60
N SER A 140 1.62 12.13 9.74
CA SER A 140 0.23 11.73 9.88
C SER A 140 -0.54 12.80 10.61
N PHE A 141 -1.35 13.56 9.88
CA PHE A 141 -2.18 14.62 10.45
C PHE A 141 -3.51 14.05 10.93
N ARG A 142 -3.80 14.17 12.23
CA ARG A 142 -5.15 13.95 12.75
C ARG A 142 -5.71 15.31 13.15
N PRO A 143 -6.66 15.89 12.38
CA PRO A 143 -7.34 17.09 12.85
C PRO A 143 -8.04 16.76 14.17
N SER A 144 -7.76 17.58 15.18
CA SER A 144 -8.44 17.53 16.47
C SER A 144 -9.93 17.80 16.28
N GLY A 145 -10.79 17.17 17.09
CA GLY A 145 -12.23 17.46 17.13
C GLY A 145 -13.16 16.62 16.24
N PHE A 146 -12.65 15.73 15.37
CA PHE A 146 -13.51 14.90 14.50
C PHE A 146 -13.51 13.41 14.89
N GLY A 147 -14.69 12.79 14.91
CA GLY A 147 -14.89 11.33 15.04
C GLY A 147 -14.36 10.54 13.84
N LEU A 148 -14.17 9.22 13.96
CA LEU A 148 -13.55 8.37 12.92
C LEU A 148 -14.39 8.22 11.64
N SER A 149 -15.70 8.47 11.69
CA SER A 149 -16.65 8.18 10.60
C SER A 149 -16.97 9.36 9.69
N ASP A 150 -16.74 10.60 10.14
CA ASP A 150 -17.31 11.80 9.48
C ASP A 150 -16.23 12.71 8.88
N LYS A 151 -15.03 12.17 8.62
CA LYS A 151 -13.90 12.97 8.13
C LYS A 151 -13.86 12.97 6.60
N PRO A 152 -13.90 14.13 5.94
CA PRO A 152 -13.52 14.19 4.54
C PRO A 152 -12.06 13.73 4.39
N MET A 153 -11.73 13.10 3.25
CA MET A 153 -10.33 13.01 2.85
C MET A 153 -9.80 14.44 2.74
N ILE A 154 -8.64 14.69 3.34
CA ILE A 154 -7.96 15.97 3.23
C ILE A 154 -6.89 15.79 2.16
N ASP A 155 -7.09 16.43 1.01
CA ASP A 155 -6.13 16.46 -0.09
C ASP A 155 -5.58 15.06 -0.44
N ASP A 156 -4.26 14.95 -0.62
CA ASP A 156 -3.51 13.72 -0.92
C ASP A 156 -3.27 12.82 0.32
N HIS A 157 -4.15 12.85 1.34
CA HIS A 157 -4.03 12.05 2.56
C HIS A 157 -5.24 11.12 2.78
N MET A 158 -4.94 9.94 3.34
CA MET A 158 -5.94 9.01 3.86
C MET A 158 -6.67 9.62 5.06
N GLN A 159 -7.88 9.13 5.40
CA GLN A 159 -8.61 9.60 6.60
C GLN A 159 -7.87 9.28 7.92
N CYS A 160 -6.88 8.38 7.89
CA CYS A 160 -5.97 8.15 9.01
C CYS A 160 -4.81 9.15 9.09
N GLY A 161 -4.79 10.17 8.22
CA GLY A 161 -3.80 11.25 8.20
C GLY A 161 -2.53 10.96 7.41
N CYS A 162 -2.32 9.72 6.93
CA CYS A 162 -1.11 9.35 6.20
C CYS A 162 -1.19 9.78 4.73
N SER A 163 -0.09 10.27 4.15
CA SER A 163 0.04 10.53 2.71
C SER A 163 -0.36 9.29 1.89
N ILE A 164 -1.22 9.49 0.89
CA ILE A 164 -1.63 8.43 -0.03
C ILE A 164 -0.41 7.90 -0.76
N GLU A 165 0.45 8.77 -1.27
CA GLU A 165 1.63 8.38 -2.06
C GLU A 165 2.53 7.44 -1.27
N ASP A 166 2.87 7.81 -0.03
CA ASP A 166 3.73 7.00 0.84
C ASP A 166 3.06 5.68 1.23
N VAL A 167 1.75 5.68 1.51
CA VAL A 167 1.00 4.46 1.84
C VAL A 167 1.01 3.49 0.66
N LEU A 168 0.78 3.99 -0.56
CA LEU A 168 0.76 3.16 -1.76
C LEU A 168 2.16 2.66 -2.12
N LEU A 169 3.21 3.48 -1.93
CA LEU A 169 4.58 3.04 -2.11
C LEU A 169 4.99 1.96 -1.09
N GLU A 170 4.65 2.12 0.21
CA GLU A 170 4.87 1.05 1.20
C GLU A 170 4.12 -0.21 0.78
N PHE A 171 2.87 -0.07 0.33
CA PHE A 171 2.06 -1.21 -0.07
C PHE A 171 2.64 -1.93 -1.29
N PHE A 172 3.09 -1.20 -2.31
CA PHE A 172 3.82 -1.76 -3.44
C PHE A 172 5.06 -2.55 -2.99
N LEU A 173 5.90 -1.96 -2.13
CA LEU A 173 7.10 -2.61 -1.61
C LEU A 173 6.74 -3.86 -0.79
N PHE A 174 5.72 -3.77 0.05
CA PHE A 174 5.18 -4.87 0.84
C PHE A 174 4.76 -6.05 -0.05
N LYS A 175 4.02 -5.80 -1.14
CA LYS A 175 3.53 -6.85 -2.03
C LYS A 175 4.65 -7.45 -2.89
N THR A 176 5.56 -6.64 -3.40
CA THR A 176 6.50 -7.05 -4.47
C THR A 176 7.90 -7.42 -4.00
N ARG A 177 8.36 -6.91 -2.85
CA ARG A 177 9.76 -7.10 -2.43
C ARG A 177 9.91 -8.27 -1.47
N ARG A 178 10.99 -9.02 -1.66
CA ARG A 178 11.46 -10.10 -0.78
C ARG A 178 12.98 -9.96 -0.62
N ALA A 179 13.48 -10.27 0.58
CA ALA A 179 14.91 -10.26 0.89
C ALA A 179 15.39 -11.69 1.15
N ARG A 180 16.63 -11.99 0.78
CA ARG A 180 17.30 -13.24 1.16
C ARG A 180 18.25 -12.98 2.32
N SER A 181 18.35 -13.93 3.24
CA SER A 181 19.35 -13.85 4.30
C SER A 181 20.75 -13.94 3.71
N LYS A 182 21.68 -13.11 4.20
CA LYS A 182 23.11 -13.23 3.89
C LYS A 182 23.79 -14.38 4.65
N ASN A 183 23.13 -14.92 5.67
CA ASN A 183 23.63 -16.07 6.40
C ASN A 183 23.57 -17.31 5.47
N PRO A 184 24.69 -18.00 5.20
CA PRO A 184 24.72 -19.17 4.33
C PRO A 184 23.72 -20.26 4.71
N MET A 185 23.41 -20.41 6.00
CA MET A 185 22.44 -21.38 6.51
C MET A 185 21.00 -21.08 6.06
N TYR A 186 20.67 -19.80 5.84
CA TYR A 186 19.31 -19.36 5.51
C TYR A 186 19.21 -18.72 4.12
N ARG A 187 20.25 -18.84 3.27
CA ARG A 187 20.31 -18.19 1.94
C ARG A 187 19.16 -18.56 0.99
N ASN A 188 18.59 -19.74 1.20
CA ASN A 188 17.48 -20.26 0.39
C ASN A 188 16.12 -19.72 0.85
N HIS A 189 16.04 -19.07 2.01
CA HIS A 189 14.82 -18.51 2.55
C HIS A 189 14.59 -17.09 2.00
N LEU A 190 13.43 -16.89 1.38
CA LEU A 190 12.92 -15.58 1.00
C LEU A 190 12.07 -15.05 2.14
N HIS A 191 12.39 -13.86 2.61
CA HIS A 191 11.69 -13.15 3.66
C HIS A 191 10.96 -11.94 3.07
N GLY A 192 9.64 -11.92 3.19
CA GLY A 192 8.87 -10.70 3.02
C GLY A 192 8.88 -9.85 4.28
N MET A 193 8.17 -8.73 4.25
CA MET A 193 7.91 -7.95 5.46
C MET A 193 6.97 -8.68 6.42
N GLY A 194 6.26 -9.72 5.97
CA GLY A 194 5.34 -10.50 6.79
C GLY A 194 4.33 -9.61 7.52
N ARG A 195 4.17 -9.80 8.82
CA ARG A 195 3.31 -8.96 9.66
C ARG A 195 3.98 -7.67 10.15
N THR A 196 5.25 -7.43 9.82
CA THR A 196 5.97 -6.23 10.23
C THR A 196 5.35 -5.02 9.57
N VAL A 197 4.90 -4.09 10.40
CA VAL A 197 4.24 -2.86 9.97
C VAL A 197 5.18 -1.69 10.16
N ILE A 198 5.35 -0.87 9.13
CA ILE A 198 6.17 0.33 9.20
C ILE A 198 5.35 1.47 9.80
N THR A 199 5.88 2.10 10.85
CA THR A 199 5.26 3.30 11.46
C THR A 199 5.25 4.45 10.45
N PRO A 200 4.28 5.38 10.51
CA PRO A 200 4.21 6.49 9.56
C PRO A 200 5.53 7.26 9.39
N ARG A 201 6.23 7.55 10.50
CA ARG A 201 7.53 8.25 10.47
C ARG A 201 8.60 7.48 9.70
N ILE A 202 8.76 6.19 9.97
CA ILE A 202 9.76 5.37 9.27
C ILE A 202 9.37 5.20 7.79
N ARG A 203 8.07 5.11 7.50
CA ARG A 203 7.55 5.06 6.12
C ARG A 203 7.96 6.31 5.35
N ALA A 204 7.72 7.50 5.88
CA ALA A 204 8.10 8.74 5.20
C ALA A 204 9.60 8.82 4.93
N PHE A 205 10.44 8.40 5.88
CA PHE A 205 11.88 8.35 5.67
C PHE A 205 12.28 7.40 4.52
N ILE A 206 11.71 6.19 4.50
CA ILE A 206 11.97 5.20 3.44
C ILE A 206 11.46 5.70 2.08
N CYS A 207 10.25 6.24 2.03
CA CYS A 207 9.61 6.70 0.78
C CYS A 207 10.34 7.93 0.22
N GLN A 208 10.77 8.85 1.09
CA GLN A 208 11.57 9.99 0.68
C GLN A 208 12.93 9.57 0.12
N GLY A 209 13.65 8.69 0.84
CA GLY A 209 14.91 8.15 0.34
C GLY A 209 14.75 7.43 -1.01
N PHE A 210 13.67 6.66 -1.20
CA PHE A 210 13.37 6.05 -2.50
C PHE A 210 13.21 7.09 -3.61
N ARG A 211 12.41 8.14 -3.39
CA ARG A 211 12.21 9.23 -4.38
C ARG A 211 13.50 10.01 -4.65
N ASP A 212 14.32 10.22 -3.64
CA ASP A 212 15.59 10.92 -3.79
C ASP A 212 16.59 10.10 -4.60
N ASP A 213 16.72 8.80 -4.31
CA ASP A 213 17.68 7.90 -4.97
C ASP A 213 17.27 7.48 -6.38
N THR A 214 15.96 7.40 -6.64
CA THR A 214 15.43 6.91 -7.93
C THR A 214 14.84 8.01 -8.80
N GLY A 215 14.40 9.12 -8.22
CA GLY A 215 13.57 10.11 -8.91
C GLY A 215 12.17 9.59 -9.26
N LEU A 216 11.83 8.34 -8.93
CA LEU A 216 10.55 7.72 -9.24
C LEU A 216 9.55 7.97 -8.11
N THR A 217 8.31 8.21 -8.51
CA THR A 217 7.11 8.29 -7.67
C THR A 217 6.33 6.98 -7.77
N ILE A 218 5.31 6.79 -6.93
CA ILE A 218 4.43 5.63 -7.07
C ILE A 218 3.59 5.68 -8.36
N GLN A 219 3.28 6.88 -8.87
CA GLN A 219 2.54 7.03 -10.12
C GLN A 219 3.33 6.48 -11.31
N ASP A 220 4.65 6.74 -11.34
CA ASP A 220 5.52 6.20 -12.38
C ASP A 220 5.50 4.67 -12.46
N ILE A 221 5.26 4.00 -11.32
CA ILE A 221 5.12 2.55 -11.22
C ILE A 221 3.76 2.11 -11.78
N TYR A 222 2.69 2.81 -11.45
CA TYR A 222 1.33 2.49 -11.94
C TYR A 222 1.12 2.83 -13.42
N ASP A 223 1.86 3.79 -13.96
CA ASP A 223 1.84 4.12 -15.38
C ASP A 223 2.53 3.04 -16.24
N GLN A 224 3.25 2.10 -15.59
CA GLN A 224 3.77 0.94 -16.28
C GLN A 224 2.68 -0.10 -16.48
N GLU A 225 2.59 -0.64 -17.69
CA GLU A 225 1.80 -1.84 -17.90
C GLU A 225 2.52 -3.06 -17.29
N PRO A 226 1.97 -3.68 -16.22
CA PRO A 226 2.69 -4.71 -15.47
C PRO A 226 2.79 -6.04 -16.20
N ILE A 227 1.92 -6.27 -17.19
CA ILE A 227 1.88 -7.50 -17.99
C ILE A 227 2.91 -7.44 -19.14
N LYS A 228 3.35 -6.24 -19.54
CA LYS A 228 4.36 -6.09 -20.59
C LYS A 228 5.74 -6.45 -20.06
N GLU A 229 6.41 -7.38 -20.72
CA GLU A 229 7.81 -7.74 -20.48
C GLU A 229 8.72 -6.49 -20.45
N GLY A 230 9.79 -6.51 -19.65
CA GLY A 230 10.74 -5.39 -19.56
C GLY A 230 10.28 -4.21 -18.69
N ILE A 231 9.36 -4.41 -17.74
CA ILE A 231 8.95 -3.35 -16.80
C ILE A 231 10.14 -2.77 -16.01
N GLN A 232 11.07 -3.62 -15.61
CA GLN A 232 12.26 -3.19 -14.88
C GLN A 232 13.13 -2.28 -15.75
N ASP A 233 13.38 -2.66 -17.01
CA ASP A 233 14.16 -1.85 -17.95
C ASP A 233 13.50 -0.49 -18.21
N ARG A 234 12.17 -0.45 -18.37
CA ARG A 234 11.43 0.81 -18.53
C ARG A 234 11.58 1.71 -17.31
N LEU A 235 11.46 1.16 -16.11
CA LEU A 235 11.64 1.92 -14.87
C LEU A 235 13.08 2.40 -14.69
N ASP A 236 14.07 1.60 -15.10
CA ASP A 236 15.49 1.97 -15.04
C ASP A 236 15.82 3.10 -16.03
N VAL A 237 15.26 3.05 -17.24
CA VAL A 237 15.36 4.15 -18.21
C VAL A 237 14.68 5.41 -17.68
N LEU A 238 13.46 5.29 -17.13
CA LEU A 238 12.74 6.43 -16.56
C LEU A 238 13.50 7.06 -15.39
N LYS A 239 14.07 6.23 -14.52
CA LYS A 239 14.98 6.67 -13.45
C LYS A 239 16.16 7.46 -14.01
N ALA A 240 16.84 6.93 -15.03
CA ALA A 240 17.98 7.62 -15.64
C ALA A 240 17.57 8.99 -16.23
N ILE A 241 16.43 9.06 -16.94
CA ILE A 241 15.90 10.31 -17.50
C ILE A 241 15.62 11.33 -16.39
N LYS A 242 14.92 10.94 -15.31
CA LYS A 242 14.58 11.86 -14.22
C LYS A 242 15.80 12.34 -13.44
N LEU A 243 16.78 11.46 -13.20
CA LEU A 243 18.02 11.83 -12.54
C LEU A 243 18.85 12.80 -13.40
N LEU A 244 18.93 12.57 -14.72
CA LEU A 244 19.60 13.49 -15.64
C LEU A 244 18.93 14.87 -15.65
N ALA A 245 17.59 14.92 -15.74
CA ALA A 245 16.83 16.17 -15.69
C ALA A 245 17.09 16.94 -14.37
N ARG A 246 17.21 16.24 -13.24
CA ARG A 246 17.55 16.85 -11.94
C ARG A 246 18.96 17.44 -11.92
N VAL A 247 19.93 16.78 -12.55
CA VAL A 247 21.30 17.30 -12.68
C VAL A 247 21.33 18.53 -13.58
N GLN A 248 20.65 18.49 -14.72
CA GLN A 248 20.55 19.63 -15.65
C GLN A 248 19.91 20.84 -14.97
N LYS A 249 18.79 20.65 -14.26
CA LYS A 249 18.13 21.72 -13.51
C LYS A 249 19.07 22.37 -12.49
N ARG A 250 19.78 21.57 -11.68
CA ARG A 250 20.73 22.11 -10.69
C ARG A 250 21.86 22.92 -11.32
N ARG A 251 22.30 22.54 -12.52
CA ARG A 251 23.31 23.31 -13.26
C ARG A 251 22.76 24.67 -13.69
N SER A 252 21.55 24.71 -14.24
CA SER A 252 20.90 25.97 -14.63
C SER A 252 20.60 26.87 -13.43
N ASP A 253 20.21 26.29 -12.29
CA ASP A 253 19.96 27.06 -11.06
C ASP A 253 21.26 27.72 -10.53
N VAL A 254 22.42 27.06 -10.70
CA VAL A 254 23.73 27.61 -10.32
C VAL A 254 24.15 28.73 -11.28
N GLU A 255 24.02 28.52 -12.60
CA GLU A 255 24.34 29.53 -13.62
C GLU A 255 23.51 30.81 -13.40
N LEU A 256 22.22 30.70 -13.06
CA LEU A 256 21.37 31.85 -12.73
C LEU A 256 21.82 32.57 -11.44
N SER A 257 22.24 31.83 -10.42
CA SER A 257 22.70 32.45 -9.16
C SER A 257 24.01 33.22 -9.31
N GLU A 258 24.91 32.77 -10.20
CA GLU A 258 26.17 33.47 -10.50
C GLU A 258 25.90 34.77 -11.28
N GLU A 259 24.98 34.75 -12.24
CA GLU A 259 24.55 35.95 -12.98
C GLU A 259 23.91 37.01 -12.07
N GLU A 260 23.07 36.60 -11.11
CA GLU A 260 22.46 37.49 -10.12
C GLU A 260 23.50 38.10 -9.15
N GLU A 261 24.51 37.31 -8.74
CA GLU A 261 25.59 37.78 -7.86
C GLU A 261 26.51 38.78 -8.59
N GLU A 262 26.89 38.52 -9.85
CA GLU A 262 27.68 39.46 -10.66
C GLU A 262 26.95 40.78 -10.90
N ALA A 263 25.64 40.75 -11.15
CA ALA A 263 24.83 41.96 -11.31
C ALA A 263 24.75 42.80 -10.03
N SER A 264 24.79 42.17 -8.85
CA SER A 264 24.69 42.87 -7.56
C SER A 264 25.99 43.57 -7.10
N ILE A 265 27.14 43.19 -7.67
CA ILE A 265 28.45 43.79 -7.37
C ILE A 265 28.72 45.05 -8.22
N SER A 266 27.96 45.24 -9.31
CA SER A 266 28.12 46.36 -10.24
C SER A 266 27.31 47.63 -9.92
N ASP A 267 26.47 47.61 -8.88
CA ASP A 267 25.70 48.77 -8.37
C ASP A 267 26.32 49.37 -7.09
#